data_AF-A0A8B6DC32-F1
#
_entry.id   AF-A0A8B6DC32-F1
#
_cell.length_a   1.000
_cell.length_b   1.000
_cell.length_c   1.000
_cell.angle_alpha   90.00
_cell.angle_beta   90.00
_cell.angle_gamma   90.00
#
_symmetry.space_group_name_H-M   'P 1'
#
loop_
_entity.id
_entity.type
_entity.pdbx_description
1 polymer ?
#
loop_
_entity_poly.entity_id
_entity_poly.type
_entity_poly.pdbx_seq_one_letter_code
_entity_poly.pdbx_strand_id
1 'polypeptide(L)'
;MYNCDLFYDLLNSVEKYSSETSRVFLLGDMNARTAIVNDFIINDNVCGPIFDSFNHIFGYLSDTNLPVRRNPDQSTNEFGLKLLNLCRSTGLRILNGRHKDGLANDYTFCGSRGMSVVDYLLAPYDFLHIIDQFIVCNFTSFSDHAPLHVRLRCILHDSQEPERNSGTSNNSYE
;
A
#
# COMPACT_ATOMS: atom_id res chain seq x y z
N MET A 1 -2.01 22.81 -21.28
CA MET A 1 -1.90 22.29 -19.90
C MET A 1 -2.08 20.78 -20.00
N TYR A 2 -1.04 20.00 -19.75
CA TYR A 2 -1.20 18.55 -19.64
C TYR A 2 -2.10 18.28 -18.43
N ASN A 3 -3.32 17.79 -18.68
CA ASN A 3 -4.22 17.32 -17.63
C ASN A 3 -3.73 15.93 -17.21
N CYS A 4 -2.56 15.87 -16.56
CA CYS A 4 -2.00 14.66 -16.01
C CYS A 4 -2.74 14.37 -14.71
N ASP A 5 -3.62 13.36 -14.74
CA ASP A 5 -4.27 12.86 -13.53
C ASP A 5 -3.32 11.90 -12.82
N LEU A 6 -2.52 12.43 -11.89
CA LEU A 6 -1.50 11.68 -11.16
C LEU A 6 -2.05 10.43 -10.48
N PHE A 7 -3.30 10.45 -10.01
CA PHE A 7 -3.91 9.27 -9.39
C PHE A 7 -4.28 8.21 -10.42
N TYR A 8 -4.61 8.60 -11.64
CA TYR A 8 -4.82 7.67 -12.75
C TYR A 8 -3.50 7.02 -13.18
N ASP A 9 -2.42 7.79 -13.26
CA ASP A 9 -1.09 7.25 -13.57
C ASP A 9 -0.58 6.32 -12.46
N LEU A 10 -0.87 6.65 -11.20
CA LEU A 10 -0.56 5.81 -10.05
C LEU A 10 -1.38 4.52 -10.06
N LEU A 11 -2.67 4.59 -10.37
CA LEU A 11 -3.54 3.43 -10.56
C LEU A 11 -2.96 2.50 -11.64
N ASN A 12 -2.67 3.04 -12.83
CA ASN A 12 -2.08 2.27 -13.93
C ASN A 12 -0.73 1.64 -13.53
N SER A 13 0.05 2.32 -12.70
CA SER A 13 1.33 1.79 -12.20
C SER A 13 1.11 0.63 -11.23
N VAL A 14 0.15 0.76 -10.30
CA VAL A 14 -0.22 -0.33 -9.39
C VAL A 14 -0.69 -1.54 -10.18
N GLU A 15 -1.57 -1.35 -11.17
CA GLU A 15 -2.06 -2.44 -12.03
C GLU A 15 -0.92 -3.09 -12.83
N LYS A 16 -0.05 -2.28 -13.43
CA LYS A 16 1.08 -2.78 -14.25
C LYS A 16 2.08 -3.61 -13.44
N TYR A 17 2.38 -3.20 -12.21
CA TYR A 17 3.39 -3.84 -11.37
C TYR A 17 2.82 -4.84 -10.37
N SER A 18 1.49 -4.99 -10.30
CA SER A 18 0.86 -6.06 -9.53
C SER A 18 0.67 -7.28 -10.43
N SER A 19 1.21 -8.42 -10.02
CA SER A 19 1.09 -9.68 -10.75
C SER A 19 0.86 -10.83 -9.78
N GLU A 20 0.74 -12.06 -10.27
CA GLU A 20 0.66 -13.23 -9.41
C GLU A 20 1.87 -13.36 -8.46
N THR A 21 3.05 -12.95 -8.93
CA THR A 21 4.34 -13.09 -8.20
C THR A 21 4.83 -11.80 -7.55
N SER A 22 4.14 -10.69 -7.76
CA SER A 22 4.56 -9.38 -7.25
C SER A 22 3.41 -8.60 -6.64
N ARG A 23 3.75 -7.77 -5.66
CA ARG A 23 2.81 -6.94 -4.91
C ARG A 23 3.38 -5.56 -4.74
N VAL A 24 2.51 -4.56 -4.89
CA VAL A 24 2.90 -3.15 -4.83
C VAL A 24 2.47 -2.56 -3.50
N PHE A 25 3.43 -1.97 -2.78
CA PHE A 25 3.18 -1.11 -1.63
C PHE A 25 3.42 0.32 -2.06
N LEU A 26 2.56 1.24 -1.62
CA LEU A 26 2.74 2.67 -1.89
C LEU A 26 3.07 3.38 -0.57
N LEU A 27 4.15 4.14 -0.56
CA LEU A 27 4.62 4.88 0.61
C LEU A 27 4.96 6.31 0.22
N GLY A 28 4.49 7.28 0.99
CA GLY A 28 4.91 8.68 0.88
C GLY A 28 3.76 9.69 0.96
N ASP A 29 4.10 10.94 0.68
CA ASP A 29 3.19 12.08 0.70
C ASP A 29 2.22 12.03 -0.48
N MET A 30 0.95 11.79 -0.17
CA MET A 30 -0.16 11.80 -1.14
C MET A 30 -0.87 13.15 -1.17
N ASN A 31 -0.52 14.07 -0.26
CA ASN A 31 -1.19 15.34 -0.01
C ASN A 31 -2.73 15.20 0.16
N ALA A 32 -3.13 14.03 0.65
CA ALA A 32 -4.50 13.54 0.65
C ALA A 32 -5.01 13.42 2.08
N ARG A 33 -6.13 14.05 2.43
CA ARG A 33 -6.77 13.89 3.74
C ARG A 33 -7.95 12.96 3.59
N THR A 34 -7.90 11.80 4.24
CA THR A 34 -8.91 10.74 4.06
C THR A 34 -9.91 10.64 5.21
N ALA A 35 -9.68 11.37 6.31
CA ALA A 35 -10.44 11.25 7.55
C ALA A 35 -10.61 9.75 7.94
N ILE A 36 -11.78 9.39 8.47
CA ILE A 36 -12.14 8.01 8.82
C ILE A 36 -12.88 7.27 7.69
N VAL A 37 -12.90 7.80 6.46
CA VAL A 37 -13.64 7.18 5.36
C VAL A 37 -13.00 5.84 4.99
N ASN A 38 -13.85 4.83 4.76
CA ASN A 38 -13.40 3.48 4.39
C ASN A 38 -12.75 3.49 3.00
N ASP A 39 -11.59 2.86 2.94
CA ASP A 39 -10.74 2.60 1.77
C ASP A 39 -11.06 1.24 1.11
N PHE A 40 -12.14 0.61 1.54
CA PHE A 40 -12.68 -0.66 1.05
C PHE A 40 -14.17 -0.53 0.77
N ILE A 41 -14.73 -1.46 0.00
CA ILE A 41 -16.16 -1.52 -0.31
C ILE A 41 -16.87 -2.31 0.81
N ILE A 42 -17.87 -1.70 1.43
CA ILE A 42 -18.66 -2.35 2.49
C ILE A 42 -19.70 -3.26 1.83
N ASN A 43 -19.85 -4.48 2.37
CA ASN A 43 -20.82 -5.48 1.89
C ASN A 43 -20.58 -5.89 0.43
N ASP A 44 -19.32 -6.01 0.03
CA ASP A 44 -18.89 -6.44 -1.30
C ASP A 44 -19.07 -7.95 -1.56
N ASN A 45 -19.84 -8.63 -0.69
CA ASN A 45 -20.19 -10.04 -0.86
C ASN A 45 -21.33 -10.12 -1.88
N VAL A 46 -21.02 -10.60 -3.07
CA VAL A 46 -22.04 -10.93 -4.07
C VAL A 46 -22.45 -12.39 -3.86
N CYS A 47 -23.51 -12.61 -3.09
CA CYS A 47 -24.04 -13.96 -2.84
C CYS A 47 -25.15 -14.30 -3.83
N GLY A 48 -25.09 -15.50 -4.42
CA GLY A 48 -26.20 -16.07 -5.18
C GLY A 48 -25.77 -17.26 -6.06
N PRO A 49 -26.66 -18.24 -6.32
CA PRO A 49 -26.29 -19.48 -7.03
C PRO A 49 -25.66 -19.24 -8.40
N ILE A 50 -26.11 -18.18 -9.08
CA ILE A 50 -25.58 -17.73 -10.36
C ILE A 50 -24.17 -17.18 -10.16
N PHE A 51 -23.99 -16.23 -9.24
CA PHE A 51 -22.69 -15.59 -9.03
C PHE A 51 -21.64 -16.59 -8.53
N ASP A 52 -21.98 -17.51 -7.62
CA ASP A 52 -21.07 -18.55 -7.14
C ASP A 52 -20.57 -19.45 -8.27
N SER A 53 -21.46 -19.76 -9.24
CA SER A 53 -21.12 -20.56 -10.43
C SER A 53 -20.23 -19.80 -11.42
N PHE A 54 -20.34 -18.47 -11.46
CA PHE A 54 -19.60 -17.61 -12.39
C PHE A 54 -18.38 -16.93 -11.75
N ASN A 55 -18.24 -16.93 -10.42
CA ASN A 55 -17.17 -16.22 -9.73
C ASN A 55 -15.81 -16.77 -10.12
N HIS A 56 -15.74 -18.08 -10.36
CA HIS A 56 -14.53 -18.75 -10.84
C HIS A 56 -14.16 -18.38 -12.30
N ILE A 57 -15.11 -17.87 -13.08
CA ILE A 57 -14.94 -17.43 -14.48
C ILE A 57 -14.53 -15.96 -14.53
N PHE A 58 -15.14 -15.12 -13.69
CA PHE A 58 -14.87 -13.67 -13.67
C PHE A 58 -13.71 -13.27 -12.76
N GLY A 59 -13.25 -14.17 -11.88
CA GLY A 59 -12.12 -13.91 -10.98
C GLY A 59 -12.37 -12.76 -10.00
N TYR A 60 -13.63 -12.50 -9.65
CA TYR A 60 -13.98 -11.40 -8.77
C TYR A 60 -13.60 -11.73 -7.32
N LEU A 61 -12.81 -10.84 -6.72
CA LEU A 61 -12.37 -10.95 -5.33
C LEU A 61 -13.13 -9.91 -4.52
N SER A 62 -14.11 -10.39 -3.74
CA SER A 62 -14.84 -9.55 -2.79
C SER A 62 -13.91 -8.87 -1.81
N ASP A 63 -14.19 -7.60 -1.55
CA ASP A 63 -13.49 -6.82 -0.55
C ASP A 63 -13.71 -7.37 0.87
N THR A 64 -12.70 -7.22 1.73
CA THR A 64 -12.79 -7.59 3.14
C THR A 64 -12.92 -6.36 4.03
N ASN A 65 -13.96 -6.36 4.86
CA ASN A 65 -14.18 -5.32 5.85
C ASN A 65 -13.02 -5.28 6.88
N LEU A 66 -12.40 -4.12 7.00
CA LEU A 66 -11.38 -3.85 8.01
C LEU A 66 -11.92 -2.99 9.16
N PRO A 67 -11.28 -3.03 10.35
CA PRO A 67 -11.58 -2.09 11.41
C PRO A 67 -11.48 -0.62 10.94
N VAL A 68 -12.33 0.22 11.52
CA VAL A 68 -12.32 1.66 11.28
C VAL A 68 -10.95 2.23 11.66
N ARG A 69 -10.39 3.05 10.77
CA ARG A 69 -9.09 3.70 10.99
C ARG A 69 -9.23 4.78 12.06
N ARG A 70 -8.23 4.89 12.94
CA ARG A 70 -8.03 6.09 13.74
C ARG A 70 -7.38 7.15 12.86
N ASN A 71 -8.00 8.30 12.73
CA ASN A 71 -7.43 9.40 11.95
C ASN A 71 -7.76 10.72 12.66
N PRO A 72 -6.78 11.59 12.96
CA PRO A 72 -7.04 12.88 13.55
C PRO A 72 -7.69 13.89 12.60
N ASP A 73 -7.58 13.70 11.27
CA ASP A 73 -8.22 14.57 10.28
C ASP A 73 -9.74 14.43 10.36
N GLN A 74 -10.43 15.56 10.50
CA GLN A 74 -11.89 15.61 10.65
C GLN A 74 -12.63 15.60 9.30
N SER A 75 -11.95 15.93 8.20
CA SER A 75 -12.56 16.07 6.89
C SER A 75 -11.66 15.55 5.79
N THR A 76 -12.27 15.19 4.66
CA THR A 76 -11.53 14.83 3.45
C THR A 76 -11.12 16.06 2.65
N ASN A 77 -10.21 15.88 1.69
CA ASN A 77 -10.01 16.80 0.56
C ASN A 77 -10.16 16.04 -0.77
N GLU A 78 -10.09 16.75 -1.91
CA GLU A 78 -10.22 16.16 -3.25
C GLU A 78 -9.22 15.00 -3.49
N PHE A 79 -7.96 15.19 -3.10
CA PHE A 79 -6.95 14.13 -3.20
C PHE A 79 -7.22 12.95 -2.26
N GLY A 80 -7.84 13.21 -1.11
CA GLY A 80 -8.35 12.18 -0.20
C GLY A 80 -9.40 11.30 -0.87
N LEU A 81 -10.37 11.90 -1.56
CA LEU A 81 -11.37 11.15 -2.31
C LEU A 81 -10.75 10.33 -3.44
N LYS A 82 -9.79 10.90 -4.18
CA LYS A 82 -9.04 10.17 -5.22
C LYS A 82 -8.23 9.01 -4.65
N LEU A 83 -7.55 9.20 -3.53
CA LEU A 83 -6.77 8.16 -2.85
C LEU A 83 -7.67 7.01 -2.36
N LEU A 84 -8.84 7.34 -1.79
CA LEU A 84 -9.82 6.34 -1.37
C LEU A 84 -10.38 5.55 -2.55
N ASN A 85 -10.63 6.21 -3.68
CA ASN A 85 -11.05 5.52 -4.90
C ASN A 85 -9.95 4.60 -5.43
N LEU A 86 -8.69 5.04 -5.45
CA LEU A 86 -7.55 4.20 -5.81
C LEU A 86 -7.47 2.95 -4.91
N CYS A 87 -7.64 3.11 -3.60
CA CYS A 87 -7.63 1.98 -2.64
C CYS A 87 -8.74 0.95 -2.94
N ARG A 88 -9.96 1.43 -3.21
CA ARG A 88 -11.11 0.56 -3.54
C ARG A 88 -10.91 -0.14 -4.88
N SER A 89 -10.38 0.56 -5.88
CA SER A 89 -10.14 0.00 -7.21
C SER A 89 -9.01 -1.03 -7.25
N THR A 90 -7.98 -0.87 -6.41
CA THR A 90 -6.77 -1.72 -6.43
C THR A 90 -6.74 -2.80 -5.36
N GLY A 91 -7.64 -2.73 -4.36
CA GLY A 91 -7.54 -3.59 -3.17
C GLY A 91 -6.45 -3.17 -2.17
N LEU A 92 -5.78 -2.03 -2.39
CA LEU A 92 -4.83 -1.46 -1.43
C LEU A 92 -5.55 -0.91 -0.20
N ARG A 93 -4.91 -1.05 0.96
CA ARG A 93 -5.44 -0.65 2.26
C ARG A 93 -4.50 0.32 2.95
N ILE A 94 -5.06 1.39 3.50
CA ILE A 94 -4.33 2.41 4.26
C ILE A 94 -3.97 1.87 5.64
N LEU A 95 -2.68 1.84 5.96
CA LEU A 95 -2.21 1.36 7.26
C LEU A 95 -2.30 2.42 8.37
N ASN A 96 -2.22 3.70 8.02
CA ASN A 96 -2.38 4.80 8.98
C ASN A 96 -3.68 4.62 9.76
N GLY A 97 -3.57 4.63 11.10
CA GLY A 97 -4.70 4.42 11.99
C GLY A 97 -5.10 2.97 12.25
N ARG A 98 -4.35 1.98 11.73
CA ARG A 98 -4.61 0.53 11.91
C ARG A 98 -3.54 -0.19 12.76
N HIS A 99 -2.63 0.52 13.40
CA HIS A 99 -1.65 -0.09 14.29
C HIS A 99 -2.27 -0.46 15.65
N LYS A 100 -1.79 -1.58 16.22
CA LYS A 100 -2.33 -2.18 17.45
C LYS A 100 -2.12 -1.29 18.70
N ASP A 101 -1.03 -0.54 18.76
CA ASP A 101 -0.56 0.08 20.00
C ASP A 101 -0.83 1.58 20.13
N GLY A 102 -1.66 2.17 19.25
CA GLY A 102 -2.30 3.48 19.43
C GLY A 102 -1.48 4.60 20.10
N LEU A 103 -0.25 4.86 19.65
CA LEU A 103 0.61 5.91 20.20
C LEU A 103 0.48 7.21 19.39
N ALA A 104 -0.05 8.26 20.04
CA ALA A 104 -0.17 9.64 19.57
C ALA A 104 -1.20 9.89 18.44
N ASN A 105 -1.47 11.17 18.16
CA ASN A 105 -2.51 11.63 17.24
C ASN A 105 -2.22 11.29 15.75
N ASP A 106 -1.23 10.46 15.42
CA ASP A 106 -0.88 9.95 14.07
C ASP A 106 -0.72 10.99 12.95
N TYR A 107 -0.54 12.27 13.28
CA TYR A 107 -0.26 13.33 12.30
C TYR A 107 1.07 13.06 11.59
N THR A 108 1.06 13.15 10.27
CA THR A 108 2.25 12.95 9.45
C THR A 108 2.83 14.25 8.92
N PHE A 109 2.10 15.35 9.03
CA PHE A 109 2.53 16.68 8.62
C PHE A 109 2.18 17.74 9.67
N CYS A 110 3.06 18.71 9.87
CA CYS A 110 2.89 19.86 10.75
C CYS A 110 3.37 21.15 10.07
N GLY A 111 2.44 21.91 9.51
CA GLY A 111 2.70 23.18 8.84
C GLY A 111 2.15 24.39 9.58
N SER A 112 2.36 25.58 9.00
CA SER A 112 1.88 26.87 9.56
C SER A 112 0.35 26.96 9.71
N ARG A 113 -0.40 26.11 8.99
CA ARG A 113 -1.87 26.05 9.01
C ARG A 113 -2.43 24.93 9.88
N GLY A 114 -1.57 24.23 10.62
CA GLY A 114 -1.95 23.10 11.47
C GLY A 114 -1.35 21.77 10.99
N MET A 115 -1.88 20.69 11.56
CA MET A 115 -1.40 19.33 11.34
C MET A 115 -2.40 18.50 10.53
N SER A 116 -1.90 17.54 9.76
CA SER A 116 -2.74 16.62 8.96
C SER A 116 -2.07 15.27 8.74
N VAL A 117 -2.84 14.29 8.27
CA VAL A 117 -2.34 13.01 7.77
C VAL A 117 -2.34 13.04 6.25
N VAL A 118 -1.15 13.17 5.67
CA VAL A 118 -0.94 13.25 4.20
C VAL A 118 0.06 12.23 3.67
N ASP A 119 1.00 11.79 4.51
CA ASP A 119 1.85 10.64 4.23
C ASP A 119 1.19 9.31 4.61
N TYR A 120 1.22 8.36 3.69
CA TYR A 120 0.57 7.06 3.87
C TYR A 120 1.50 5.88 3.61
N LEU A 121 1.17 4.77 4.26
CA LEU A 121 1.49 3.43 3.76
C LEU A 121 0.22 2.75 3.26
N LEU A 122 0.21 2.37 1.98
CA LEU A 122 -0.83 1.54 1.37
C LEU A 122 -0.25 0.17 1.05
N ALA A 123 -0.97 -0.88 1.46
CA ALA A 123 -0.54 -2.26 1.24
C ALA A 123 -1.68 -3.11 0.70
N PRO A 124 -1.40 -4.13 -0.12
CA PRO A 124 -2.40 -5.10 -0.53
C PRO A 124 -3.00 -5.81 0.69
N TYR A 125 -4.32 -6.01 0.69
CA TYR A 125 -5.02 -6.64 1.80
C TYR A 125 -4.43 -8.02 2.16
N ASP A 126 -4.15 -8.83 1.14
CA ASP A 126 -3.58 -10.17 1.27
C ASP A 126 -2.16 -10.18 1.86
N PHE A 127 -1.46 -9.03 1.88
CA PHE A 127 -0.10 -8.88 2.42
C PHE A 127 -0.04 -8.07 3.71
N LEU A 128 -1.17 -7.74 4.34
CA LEU A 128 -1.15 -7.07 5.64
C LEU A 128 -0.43 -7.89 6.73
N HIS A 129 -0.46 -9.22 6.62
CA HIS A 129 0.12 -10.14 7.61
C HIS A 129 1.66 -10.13 7.66
N ILE A 130 2.35 -9.64 6.61
CA ILE A 130 3.81 -9.52 6.62
C ILE A 130 4.29 -8.22 7.26
N ILE A 131 3.39 -7.27 7.51
CA ILE A 131 3.73 -5.99 8.14
C ILE A 131 3.77 -6.24 9.64
N ASP A 132 5.00 -6.31 10.16
CA ASP A 132 5.26 -6.60 11.57
C ASP A 132 5.07 -5.35 12.44
N GLN A 133 5.44 -4.18 11.91
CA GLN A 133 5.30 -2.90 12.61
C GLN A 133 5.06 -1.76 11.63
N PHE A 134 4.16 -0.84 12.01
CA PHE A 134 3.95 0.44 11.35
C PHE A 134 3.80 1.52 12.41
N ILE A 135 4.63 2.56 12.35
CA ILE A 135 4.67 3.67 13.32
C ILE A 135 4.79 4.99 12.57
N VAL A 136 3.96 5.96 12.93
CA VAL A 136 4.22 7.38 12.64
C VAL A 136 5.19 7.88 13.70
N CYS A 137 6.42 8.19 13.30
CA CYS A 137 7.45 8.65 14.23
C CYS A 137 7.17 10.07 14.74
N ASN A 138 7.90 10.50 15.77
CA ASN A 138 7.84 11.90 16.20
C ASN A 138 8.40 12.83 15.11
N PHE A 139 7.84 14.04 15.03
CA PHE A 139 8.43 15.12 14.23
C PHE A 139 9.87 15.41 14.66
N THR A 140 10.67 15.85 13.69
CA THR A 140 12.08 16.21 13.90
C THR A 140 12.34 17.60 13.35
N SER A 141 13.51 18.18 13.64
CA SER A 141 13.91 19.46 13.04
C SER A 141 14.29 19.35 11.55
N PHE A 142 14.25 18.15 10.95
CA PHE A 142 14.69 17.91 9.58
C PHE A 142 13.60 18.15 8.54
N SER A 143 12.33 18.11 8.94
CA SER A 143 11.18 18.29 8.04
C SER A 143 9.92 18.63 8.85
N ASP A 144 8.99 19.31 8.19
CA ASP A 144 7.59 19.46 8.60
C ASP A 144 6.78 18.16 8.45
N HIS A 145 7.35 17.10 7.85
CA HIS A 145 6.79 15.76 7.82
C HIS A 145 7.41 14.84 8.89
N ALA A 146 6.57 14.02 9.51
CA ALA A 146 6.97 12.95 10.41
C ALA A 146 7.37 11.69 9.62
N PRO A 147 8.51 11.04 9.94
CA PRO A 147 8.89 9.81 9.27
C PRO A 147 7.87 8.68 9.49
N LEU A 148 7.64 7.88 8.45
CA LEU A 148 6.90 6.61 8.56
C LEU A 148 7.90 5.47 8.74
N HIS A 149 7.81 4.76 9.85
CA HIS A 149 8.61 3.56 10.11
C HIS A 149 7.78 2.30 9.78
N VAL A 150 8.35 1.44 8.93
CA VAL A 150 7.74 0.18 8.51
C VAL A 150 8.72 -0.95 8.74
N ARG A 151 8.28 -2.01 9.41
CA ARG A 151 9.03 -3.27 9.53
C ARG A 151 8.26 -4.38 8.83
N LEU A 152 8.89 -4.99 7.84
CA LEU A 152 8.35 -6.12 7.09
C LEU A 152 9.03 -7.40 7.54
N ARG A 153 8.25 -8.48 7.65
CA ARG A 153 8.76 -9.83 7.86
C ARG A 153 8.99 -10.48 6.50
N CYS A 154 10.25 -10.56 6.09
CA CYS A 154 10.64 -11.13 4.81
C CYS A 154 11.40 -12.44 5.02
N ILE A 155 11.14 -13.43 4.16
CA ILE A 155 12.00 -14.61 4.01
C ILE A 155 12.86 -14.36 2.78
N LEU A 156 14.17 -14.28 2.97
CA LEU A 156 15.11 -14.18 1.86
C LEU A 156 15.52 -15.59 1.46
N HIS A 157 15.30 -15.94 0.19
CA HIS A 157 15.92 -17.12 -0.39
C HIS A 157 17.28 -16.71 -0.95
N ASP A 158 18.34 -17.39 -0.54
CA ASP A 158 19.67 -17.19 -1.13
C ASP A 158 19.58 -17.48 -2.63
N SER A 159 19.82 -16.45 -3.44
CA SER A 159 20.13 -16.63 -4.85
C SER A 159 21.43 -17.42 -4.94
N GLN A 160 21.36 -18.69 -5.38
CA GLN A 160 22.56 -19.40 -5.79
C GLN A 160 23.20 -18.62 -6.95
N GLU A 161 24.43 -18.14 -6.75
CA GLU A 161 25.22 -17.59 -7.84
C GLU A 161 25.34 -18.67 -8.93
N PRO A 162 25.12 -18.35 -10.22
CA PRO A 162 25.35 -19.30 -11.28
C PRO A 162 26.84 -19.69 -11.27
N GLU A 163 27.13 -20.97 -11.01
CA GLU A 163 28.48 -21.51 -11.06
C GLU A 163 29.15 -21.08 -12.36
N ARG A 164 30.24 -20.32 -12.26
CA ARG A 164 31.12 -20.09 -13.40
C ARG A 164 31.73 -21.44 -13.77
N ASN A 165 31.20 -22.06 -14.82
CA ASN A 165 31.84 -23.17 -15.50
C ASN A 165 33.24 -22.72 -15.95
N SER A 166 34.26 -22.97 -15.12
CA SER A 166 35.65 -22.90 -15.52
C SER A 166 35.90 -24.09 -16.45
N GLY A 167 35.61 -23.90 -17.73
CA GLY A 167 36.01 -24.84 -18.77
C GLY A 167 37.53 -24.98 -18.76
N THR A 168 38.01 -26.11 -18.27
CA THR A 168 39.38 -26.57 -18.48
C THR A 168 39.59 -26.83 -19.97
N SER A 169 40.25 -25.90 -20.66
CA SER A 169 40.88 -26.18 -21.96
C SER A 169 42.21 -26.89 -21.70
N ASN A 170 42.19 -28.22 -21.74
CA ASN A 170 43.38 -29.03 -21.95
C ASN A 170 43.89 -28.77 -23.37
N ASN A 171 44.89 -27.91 -23.51
CA ASN A 171 45.71 -27.85 -24.72
C ASN A 171 46.94 -28.72 -24.51
N SER A 172 46.86 -29.96 -25.01
CA SER A 172 48.01 -30.78 -25.35
C SER A 172 48.41 -30.47 -26.80
N TYR A 173 49.53 -29.78 -27.01
CA TYR A 173 50.28 -29.82 -28.27
C TYR A 173 51.78 -29.74 -27.96
N GLU A 174 52.45 -30.83 -28.35
CA GLU A 174 53.87 -31.03 -28.68
C GLU A 174 54.96 -30.70 -27.63
#